data_AF-A0A3T0D4L8-F1
#
_entry.id   AF-A0A3T0D4L8-F1
#
_cell.length_a   1.000
_cell.length_b   1.000
_cell.length_c   1.000
_cell.angle_alpha   90.00
_cell.angle_beta   90.00
_cell.angle_gamma   90.00
#
_symmetry.space_group_name_H-M   'P 1'
#
loop_
_entity.id
_entity.type
_entity.pdbx_description
1 polymer ?
#
loop_
_entity_poly.entity_id
_entity_poly.type
_entity_poly.pdbx_seq_one_letter_code
_entity_poly.pdbx_strand_id
1 'polypeptide(L)'
;MPDKERKEEILSRLKNIKGHIDGIIKMVEEEKECEEIMLQIAAVKKAIEKVGYFIIESHAAECLSSVGNKDDIQRILNIMMKFLG
;
A
#
# COMPACT_ATOMS: atom_id res chain seq x y z
N MET A 1 3.57 -5.93 14.80
CA MET A 1 2.24 -6.07 14.14
C MET A 1 1.51 -4.80 14.50
N PRO A 2 1.00 -4.01 13.53
CA PRO A 2 0.57 -2.64 13.79
C PRO A 2 -0.40 -2.59 14.97
N ASP A 3 -0.27 -1.56 15.80
CA ASP A 3 -1.23 -1.29 16.87
C ASP A 3 -2.66 -1.19 16.30
N LYS A 4 -3.64 -1.29 17.20
CA LYS A 4 -5.05 -1.38 16.81
C LYS A 4 -5.52 -0.20 15.95
N GLU A 5 -5.03 1.01 16.21
CA GLU A 5 -5.39 2.24 15.50
C GLU A 5 -4.80 2.23 14.08
N ARG A 6 -3.52 1.88 13.97
CA ARG A 6 -2.81 1.75 12.68
C ARG A 6 -3.41 0.65 11.80
N LYS A 7 -3.90 -0.45 12.40
CA LYS A 7 -4.65 -1.50 11.69
C LYS A 7 -5.94 -0.98 11.08
N GLU A 8 -6.74 -0.22 11.83
CA GLU A 8 -7.99 0.36 11.35
C GLU A 8 -7.74 1.35 10.20
N GLU A 9 -6.67 2.14 10.27
CA GLU A 9 -6.27 3.04 9.20
C GLU A 9 -5.87 2.29 7.92
N ILE A 10 -5.04 1.24 8.03
CA ILE A 10 -4.67 0.39 6.88
C ILE A 10 -5.93 -0.19 6.23
N LEU A 11 -6.84 -0.74 7.03
CA LEU A 11 -8.08 -1.33 6.52
C LEU A 11 -8.97 -0.27 5.84
N SER A 12 -9.07 0.93 6.41
CA SER A 12 -9.81 2.04 5.82
C SER A 12 -9.25 2.42 4.44
N ARG A 13 -7.93 2.60 4.34
CA ARG A 13 -7.25 2.92 3.07
C ARG A 13 -7.44 1.82 2.02
N LEU A 14 -7.31 0.56 2.40
CA LEU A 14 -7.52 -0.58 1.50
C LEU A 14 -8.98 -0.67 1.02
N LYS A 15 -9.97 -0.40 1.89
CA LYS A 15 -11.38 -0.34 1.49
C LYS A 15 -11.65 0.77 0.47
N ASN A 16 -11.05 1.94 0.65
CA ASN A 16 -11.15 3.03 -0.32
C ASN A 16 -10.52 2.64 -1.67
N ILE A 17 -9.34 2.02 -1.65
CA ILE A 17 -8.68 1.51 -2.86
C ILE A 17 -9.56 0.48 -3.58
N LYS A 18 -10.21 -0.42 -2.84
CA LYS A 18 -11.18 -1.37 -3.42
C LYS A 18 -12.29 -0.64 -4.19
N GLY A 19 -12.88 0.40 -3.61
CA GLY A 19 -13.91 1.21 -4.29
C GLY A 19 -13.41 1.86 -5.58
N HIS A 20 -12.15 2.31 -5.62
CA HIS A 20 -11.54 2.82 -6.86
C HIS A 20 -11.33 1.72 -7.91
N ILE A 21 -10.92 0.53 -7.50
CA ILE A 21 -10.80 -0.63 -8.41
C ILE A 21 -12.17 -1.00 -8.97
N ASP A 22 -13.21 -1.07 -8.14
CA ASP A 22 -14.58 -1.31 -8.57
C ASP A 22 -15.04 -0.24 -9.60
N GLY A 23 -14.63 1.02 -9.40
CA GLY A 23 -14.85 2.11 -10.35
C GLY A 23 -14.14 1.91 -11.69
N ILE A 24 -12.88 1.47 -11.69
CA ILE A 24 -12.12 1.15 -12.91
C ILE A 24 -12.78 0.00 -13.68
N ILE A 25 -13.22 -1.05 -12.98
CA ILE A 25 -13.94 -2.17 -13.61
C ILE A 25 -15.17 -1.64 -14.36
N LYS A 26 -15.97 -0.79 -13.70
CA LYS A 26 -17.13 -0.16 -14.33
C LYS A 26 -16.76 0.71 -15.53
N MET A 27 -15.66 1.46 -15.48
CA MET A 27 -15.19 2.24 -16.64
C MET A 27 -14.85 1.36 -17.84
N VAL A 28 -14.27 0.18 -17.60
CA VAL A 28 -13.98 -0.80 -18.66
C VAL A 28 -15.28 -1.39 -19.22
N GLU A 29 -16.23 -1.76 -18.35
CA GLU A 29 -17.54 -2.28 -18.77
C GLU A 29 -18.35 -1.25 -19.57
N GLU A 30 -18.19 0.04 -19.27
CA GLU A 30 -18.81 1.17 -19.97
C GLU A 30 -18.03 1.65 -21.20
N GLU A 31 -16.96 0.94 -21.60
CA GLU A 31 -16.10 1.26 -22.75
C GLU A 31 -15.57 2.72 -22.72
N LYS A 32 -15.16 3.20 -21.53
CA LYS A 32 -14.55 4.53 -21.38
C LYS A 32 -13.21 4.65 -22.11
N GLU A 33 -12.82 5.89 -22.38
CA GLU A 33 -11.55 6.21 -23.03
C GLU A 33 -10.35 5.64 -22.26
N CYS A 34 -9.41 5.06 -23.01
CA CYS A 34 -8.21 4.44 -22.45
C CYS A 34 -7.41 5.42 -21.57
N GLU A 35 -7.33 6.70 -21.95
CA GLU A 35 -6.63 7.73 -21.18
C GLU A 35 -7.25 7.91 -19.79
N GLU A 36 -8.58 7.96 -19.68
CA GLU A 36 -9.29 8.11 -18.41
C GLU A 36 -9.06 6.91 -17.50
N ILE A 37 -9.13 5.70 -18.06
CA ILE A 37 -8.87 4.44 -17.33
C ILE A 37 -7.43 4.44 -16.80
N MET A 38 -6.45 4.84 -17.64
CA MET A 38 -5.04 4.88 -17.25
C MET A 38 -4.77 5.89 -16.12
N LEU A 39 -5.45 7.03 -16.13
CA LEU A 39 -5.37 8.01 -15.03
C LEU A 39 -5.88 7.41 -13.71
N GLN A 40 -6.98 6.66 -13.72
CA GLN A 40 -7.49 6.01 -12.52
C GLN A 40 -6.56 4.89 -12.03
N ILE A 41 -6.01 4.08 -12.93
CA ILE A 41 -5.01 3.07 -12.59
C ILE A 41 -3.79 3.72 -11.92
N ALA A 42 -3.30 4.84 -12.46
CA ALA A 42 -2.19 5.58 -11.87
C ALA A 42 -2.53 6.09 -10.45
N ALA A 43 -3.76 6.58 -10.24
CA ALA A 43 -4.24 6.99 -8.92
C ALA A 43 -4.27 5.82 -7.92
N VAL A 44 -4.79 4.67 -8.34
CA VAL A 44 -4.83 3.44 -7.53
C VAL A 44 -3.42 2.96 -7.19
N LYS A 45 -2.50 2.94 -8.17
CA LYS A 45 -1.08 2.60 -7.94
C LYS A 45 -0.47 3.46 -6.84
N LYS A 46 -0.62 4.78 -6.94
CA LYS A 46 -0.10 5.73 -5.94
C LYS A 46 -0.75 5.56 -4.57
N ALA A 47 -2.03 5.19 -4.52
CA ALA A 47 -2.72 4.92 -3.27
C ALA A 47 -2.21 3.64 -2.59
N ILE A 48 -1.99 2.57 -3.36
CA ILE A 48 -1.40 1.31 -2.89
C ILE A 48 0.03 1.54 -2.37
N GLU A 49 0.85 2.28 -3.11
CA GLU A 49 2.21 2.64 -2.68
C GLU A 49 2.21 3.32 -1.31
N LYS A 50 1.32 4.31 -1.11
CA LYS A 50 1.17 4.99 0.19
C LYS A 50 0.82 4.03 1.33
N VAL A 51 -0.05 3.06 1.09
CA VAL A 51 -0.39 2.05 2.11
C VAL A 51 0.82 1.17 2.42
N GLY A 52 1.58 0.76 1.42
CA GLY A 52 2.81 -0.02 1.63
C GLY A 52 3.86 0.75 2.43
N TYR A 53 4.10 2.02 2.10
CA TYR A 53 5.00 2.89 2.88
C TYR A 53 4.55 3.01 4.34
N PHE A 54 3.25 3.20 4.56
CA PHE A 54 2.70 3.29 5.91
C PHE A 54 2.93 2.01 6.72
N ILE A 55 2.75 0.83 6.11
CA ILE A 55 3.02 -0.47 6.77
C ILE A 55 4.51 -0.62 7.10
N ILE A 56 5.37 -0.28 6.14
CA ILE A 56 6.83 -0.36 6.28
C ILE A 56 7.32 0.56 7.41
N GLU A 57 6.87 1.82 7.43
CA GLU A 57 7.23 2.79 8.46
C GLU A 57 6.89 2.27 9.86
N SER A 58 5.70 1.67 10.03
CA SER A 58 5.29 1.05 11.30
C SER A 58 6.29 0.00 11.75
N HIS A 59 6.70 -0.87 10.82
CA HIS A 59 7.50 -2.04 11.15
C HIS A 59 8.98 -1.69 11.34
N ALA A 60 9.48 -0.71 10.58
CA ALA A 60 10.81 -0.15 10.77
C ALA A 60 10.94 0.53 12.15
N ALA A 61 9.92 1.29 12.58
CA ALA A 61 9.90 1.90 13.91
C ALA A 61 9.89 0.83 15.03
N GLU A 62 9.08 -0.23 14.89
CA GLU A 62 9.07 -1.38 15.82
C GLU A 62 10.46 -2.06 15.89
N CYS A 63 11.09 -2.36 14.74
CA CYS A 63 12.39 -3.03 14.70
C CYS A 63 13.57 -2.17 15.20
N LEU A 64 13.53 -0.84 15.03
CA LEU A 64 14.53 0.07 15.58
C LEU A 64 14.34 0.33 17.09
N SER A 65 13.10 0.24 17.57
CA SER A 65 12.78 0.42 19.00
C SER A 65 13.01 -0.85 19.84
N SER A 66 13.04 -2.02 19.20
CA SER A 66 13.41 -3.30 19.80
C SER A 66 14.91 -3.59 19.59
N VAL A 67 15.52 -4.44 20.42
CA VAL A 67 16.89 -4.94 20.20
C VAL A 67 16.85 -5.92 19.03
N GLY A 68 16.63 -5.41 17.83
CA GLY A 68 16.42 -6.19 16.61
C GLY A 68 17.70 -6.91 16.21
N ASN A 69 17.60 -8.23 16.04
CA ASN A 69 18.62 -9.01 15.36
C ASN A 69 18.82 -8.43 13.94
N LYS A 70 20.08 -8.37 13.48
CA LYS A 70 20.48 -7.98 12.11
C LYS A 70 19.64 -8.64 11.01
N ASP A 71 19.16 -9.87 11.22
CA ASP A 71 18.32 -10.61 10.29
C ASP A 71 16.94 -9.97 10.08
N ASP A 72 16.33 -9.42 11.14
CA ASP A 72 15.02 -8.76 11.06
C ASP A 72 15.13 -7.46 10.27
N ILE A 73 16.19 -6.69 10.51
CA ILE A 73 16.52 -5.48 9.74
C ILE A 73 16.71 -5.85 8.26
N GLN A 74 17.48 -6.89 7.97
CA GLN A 74 17.73 -7.34 6.60
C GLN A 74 16.44 -7.78 5.89
N ARG A 75 15.53 -8.45 6.61
CA ARG A 75 14.24 -8.85 6.07
C ARG A 75 13.37 -7.65 5.69
N ILE A 76 13.33 -6.62 6.53
CA ILE A 76 12.58 -5.38 6.24
C ILE A 76 13.18 -4.66 5.03
N LEU A 77 14.51 -4.50 4.99
CA LEU A 77 15.20 -3.88 3.86
C LEU A 77 14.87 -4.60 2.54
N ASN A 78 14.83 -5.94 2.54
CA ASN A 78 14.46 -6.70 1.35
C ASN A 78 13.01 -6.48 0.91
N ILE A 79 12.07 -6.35 1.87
CA ILE A 79 10.67 -6.03 1.56
C ILE A 79 10.57 -4.62 0.99
N MET A 80 11.27 -3.64 1.58
CA MET A 80 11.31 -2.26 1.08
C MET A 80 11.86 -2.19 -0.35
N MET A 81 13.00 -2.84 -0.62
CA MET A 81 13.60 -2.83 -1.95
C MET A 81 12.68 -3.42 -3.02
N LYS A 82 11.94 -4.49 -2.71
CA LYS A 82 10.96 -5.08 -3.63
C LYS A 82 9.74 -4.21 -3.87
N PHE A 83 9.43 -3.30 -2.96
CA PHE A 83 8.27 -2.41 -3.05
C PHE A 83 8.61 -1.08 -3.74
N LEU A 84 9.89 -0.71 -3.77
CA LEU A 84 10.42 0.47 -4.45
C LEU A 84 10.81 0.23 -5.92
N GLY A 85 11.08 -1.02 -6.30
CA GLY A 85 11.40 -1.43 -7.67
C GLY A 85 10.16 -1.83 -8.46
#